data_AF-A0A1E1X6G7-F1
#
_entry.id   AF-A0A1E1X6G7-F1
#
_cell.length_a   1.000
_cell.length_b   1.000
_cell.length_c   1.000
_cell.angle_alpha   90.00
_cell.angle_beta   90.00
_cell.angle_gamma   90.00
#
_symmetry.space_group_name_H-M   'P 1'
#
loop_
_entity.id
_entity.type
_entity.pdbx_description
1 polymer ?
#
loop_
_entity_poly.entity_id
_entity_poly.type
_entity_poly.pdbx_seq_one_letter_code
_entity_poly.pdbx_strand_id
1 'polypeptide(L)'
;MRFSRETETNPNHFYFVDFERHNSEIAAFHLDRLLGFRRAPPVVGRLLNMTTEIYAITDEDILKTFFVSPANNLCFHGKCSYYCDTSHAICGNPDMLEGSFAVFLPSKDIAPRKSWRHPWRRSYHKRRKAKWEMDDDYCVQVRSTPPYDRGRRLPDLMDMAVFDFLIGNMDRHHYETFLSFGNNSSPLHLDHGRGFGKAKHDELSILAPLYQCCLLRRSTLRRLLSFHNGPEPLSAAMRRSLNRDPVNPVLTEAHLRALDRRLHLVLEVMRECVADRSAAEVIIVDDA
;
A
#
# COMPACT_ATOMS: atom_id res chain seq x y z
N MET A 1 9.03 8.46 13.77
CA MET A 1 9.15 9.12 12.44
C MET A 1 8.03 10.14 12.28
N ARG A 2 8.12 11.05 11.30
CA ARG A 2 7.27 12.22 10.94
C ARG A 2 6.04 12.54 11.83
N PHE A 3 5.13 11.60 12.07
CA PHE A 3 4.00 11.76 13.01
C PHE A 3 3.93 10.59 14.00
N SER A 4 3.26 10.82 15.14
CA SER A 4 2.96 9.72 16.05
C SER A 4 2.00 8.71 15.41
N ARG A 5 1.99 7.48 15.91
CA ARG A 5 1.16 6.37 15.38
C ARG A 5 -0.33 6.64 15.49
N GLU A 6 -0.73 7.49 16.42
CA GLU A 6 -2.11 7.91 16.68
C GLU A 6 -2.61 8.97 15.68
N THR A 7 -1.70 9.57 14.91
CA THR A 7 -2.03 10.67 14.00
C THR A 7 -2.72 10.15 12.74
N GLU A 8 -4.01 10.47 12.57
CA GLU A 8 -4.75 10.23 11.32
C GLU A 8 -4.51 11.35 10.29
N THR A 9 -4.57 10.98 9.00
CA THR A 9 -4.54 11.92 7.89
C THR A 9 -5.73 12.87 7.97
N ASN A 10 -5.46 14.17 7.81
CA ASN A 10 -6.48 15.21 7.83
C ASN A 10 -7.60 14.88 6.80
N PRO A 11 -8.89 14.90 7.19
CA PRO A 11 -10.00 14.63 6.27
C PRO A 11 -10.03 15.54 5.04
N ASN A 12 -9.50 16.77 5.15
CA ASN A 12 -9.44 17.74 4.05
C ASN A 12 -8.26 17.48 3.07
N HIS A 13 -7.34 16.57 3.40
CA HIS A 13 -6.24 16.21 2.52
C HIS A 13 -6.72 15.28 1.41
N PHE A 14 -6.44 15.67 0.16
CA PHE A 14 -6.52 14.74 -0.96
C PHE A 14 -5.44 13.67 -0.85
N TYR A 15 -5.69 12.50 -1.47
CA TYR A 15 -4.76 11.38 -1.51
C TYR A 15 -3.35 11.74 -2.01
N PHE A 16 -3.22 12.73 -2.91
CA PHE A 16 -1.92 13.17 -3.48
C PHE A 16 -1.14 14.17 -2.60
N VAL A 17 -1.70 14.63 -1.48
CA VAL A 17 -1.01 15.45 -0.47
C VAL A 17 -0.86 14.73 0.88
N ASP A 18 -1.30 13.48 0.97
CA ASP A 18 -1.06 12.68 2.17
C ASP A 18 0.44 12.47 2.39
N PHE A 19 0.84 12.29 3.64
CA PHE A 19 2.23 11.99 3.97
C PHE A 19 2.47 10.49 3.91
N GLU A 20 3.66 10.12 3.45
CA GLU A 20 4.14 8.75 3.59
C GLU A 20 4.52 8.42 5.02
N ARG A 21 4.28 7.18 5.40
CA ARG A 21 4.43 6.63 6.74
C ARG A 21 5.22 5.33 6.67
N HIS A 22 6.36 5.28 7.34
CA HIS A 22 7.20 4.09 7.38
C HIS A 22 6.49 2.88 8.00
N ASN A 23 5.65 3.10 9.00
CA ASN A 23 4.84 2.04 9.60
C ASN A 23 3.86 1.42 8.61
N SER A 24 3.42 2.17 7.59
CA SER A 24 2.59 1.64 6.52
C SER A 24 3.38 0.69 5.62
N GLU A 25 4.62 1.01 5.26
CA GLU A 25 5.48 0.13 4.46
C GLU A 25 5.77 -1.21 5.17
N ILE A 26 6.11 -1.13 6.46
CA ILE A 26 6.34 -2.32 7.29
C ILE A 26 5.06 -3.16 7.37
N ALA A 27 3.92 -2.52 7.69
CA ALA A 27 2.66 -3.21 7.82
C ALA A 27 2.17 -3.82 6.50
N ALA A 28 2.35 -3.12 5.38
CA ALA A 28 1.99 -3.60 4.06
C ALA A 28 2.74 -4.89 3.71
N PHE A 29 4.04 -4.98 3.98
CA PHE A 29 4.81 -6.22 3.77
C PHE A 29 4.27 -7.40 4.60
N HIS A 30 4.00 -7.17 5.88
CA HIS A 30 3.45 -8.22 6.75
C HIS A 30 2.04 -8.67 6.31
N LEU A 31 1.19 -7.73 5.89
CA LEU A 31 -0.14 -8.04 5.37
C LEU A 31 -0.07 -8.78 4.04
N ASP A 32 0.77 -8.36 3.10
CA ASP A 32 1.00 -9.02 1.81
C ASP A 32 1.42 -10.50 2.00
N ARG A 33 2.32 -10.75 2.96
CA ARG A 33 2.71 -12.10 3.38
C ARG A 33 1.54 -12.88 3.99
N LEU A 34 0.76 -12.27 4.88
CA LEU A 34 -0.39 -12.92 5.52
C LEU A 34 -1.48 -13.28 4.50
N LEU A 35 -1.76 -12.42 3.52
CA LEU A 35 -2.69 -12.71 2.43
C LEU A 35 -2.14 -13.73 1.42
N GLY A 36 -0.86 -14.10 1.52
CA GLY A 36 -0.24 -15.11 0.68
C GLY A 36 0.16 -14.59 -0.70
N PHE A 37 0.09 -13.28 -0.94
CA PHE A 37 0.47 -12.68 -2.22
C PHE A 37 1.98 -12.76 -2.45
N ARG A 38 2.79 -12.37 -1.45
CA ARG A 38 4.27 -12.40 -1.50
C ARG A 38 4.82 -11.58 -2.69
N ARG A 39 4.23 -10.42 -2.91
CA ARG A 39 4.56 -9.49 -4.00
C ARG A 39 5.20 -8.19 -3.49
N ALA A 40 5.20 -7.98 -2.18
CA ALA A 40 5.91 -6.87 -1.54
C ALA A 40 7.35 -7.26 -1.19
N PRO A 41 8.35 -6.38 -1.41
CA PRO A 41 9.71 -6.61 -0.95
C PRO A 41 9.75 -6.64 0.58
N PRO A 42 10.68 -7.39 1.19
CA PRO A 42 10.93 -7.34 2.62
C PRO A 42 11.19 -5.92 3.14
N VAL A 43 10.44 -5.55 4.18
CA VAL A 43 10.58 -4.28 4.91
C VAL A 43 10.67 -4.56 6.40
N VAL A 44 11.58 -3.90 7.11
CA VAL A 44 11.74 -3.97 8.56
C VAL A 44 11.83 -2.58 9.17
N GLY A 45 11.30 -2.41 10.38
CA GLY A 45 11.52 -1.21 11.16
C GLY A 45 12.91 -1.18 11.80
N ARG A 46 13.53 0.00 11.86
CA ARG A 46 14.79 0.18 12.58
C ARG A 46 14.85 1.57 13.22
N LEU A 47 15.42 1.62 14.42
CA LEU A 47 15.84 2.86 15.07
C LEU A 47 17.32 3.13 14.73
N LEU A 48 17.62 4.34 14.31
CA LEU A 48 18.94 4.77 13.85
C LEU A 48 19.43 5.93 14.70
N ASN A 49 20.74 6.00 14.91
CA ASN A 49 21.37 7.22 15.38
C ASN A 49 21.65 8.15 14.19
N MET A 50 20.92 9.25 14.10
CA MET A 50 21.01 10.20 12.98
C MET A 50 22.41 10.80 12.85
N THR A 51 23.11 11.00 13.96
CA THR A 51 24.45 11.60 13.98
C THR A 51 25.47 10.70 13.28
N THR A 52 25.51 9.43 13.65
CA THR A 52 26.53 8.47 13.19
C THR A 52 26.15 7.73 11.92
N GLU A 53 24.85 7.47 11.71
CA GLU A 53 24.37 6.62 10.61
C GLU A 53 23.79 7.41 9.44
N ILE A 54 23.65 8.74 9.56
CA ILE A 54 23.19 9.59 8.46
C ILE A 54 24.12 10.79 8.32
N TYR A 55 24.15 11.68 9.31
CA TYR A 55 24.89 12.94 9.26
C TYR A 55 26.38 12.75 8.96
N ALA A 56 27.05 11.81 9.65
CA ALA A 56 28.49 11.58 9.48
C ALA A 56 28.89 10.91 8.15
N ILE A 57 27.94 10.31 7.41
CA ILE A 57 28.24 9.48 6.23
C ILE A 57 27.51 9.92 4.95
N THR A 58 26.67 10.95 5.02
CA THR A 58 25.86 11.41 3.90
C THR A 58 26.63 12.35 2.98
N ASP A 59 26.19 12.44 1.71
CA ASP A 59 26.74 13.37 0.73
C ASP A 59 26.40 14.84 1.04
N GLU A 60 27.19 15.76 0.47
CA GLU A 60 27.13 17.21 0.71
C GLU A 60 25.73 17.81 0.50
N ASP A 61 25.00 17.32 -0.51
CA ASP A 61 23.66 17.79 -0.86
C ASP A 61 22.63 17.56 0.26
N ILE A 62 22.77 16.45 1.00
CA ILE A 62 21.90 16.14 2.15
C ILE A 62 22.47 16.73 3.43
N LEU A 63 23.80 16.74 3.58
CA LEU A 63 24.49 17.30 4.75
C LEU A 63 24.09 18.75 5.01
N LYS A 64 23.98 19.57 3.96
CA LYS A 64 23.56 20.98 4.04
C LYS A 64 22.13 21.19 4.55
N THR A 65 21.31 20.15 4.61
CA THR A 65 19.92 20.21 5.09
C THR A 65 19.78 19.91 6.58
N PHE A 66 20.88 19.52 7.24
CA PHE A 66 20.89 19.28 8.68
C PHE A 66 20.95 20.59 9.48
N PHE A 67 20.22 20.63 10.60
CA PHE A 67 20.24 21.74 11.54
C PHE A 67 19.80 21.28 12.93
N VAL A 68 20.06 22.12 13.94
CA VAL A 68 19.57 21.92 15.30
C VAL A 68 18.32 22.76 15.50
N SER A 69 17.23 22.13 15.91
CA SER A 69 15.97 22.83 16.21
C SER A 69 16.06 23.66 17.50
N PRO A 70 15.12 24.62 17.72
CA PRO A 70 15.06 25.35 19.00
C PRO A 70 14.88 24.47 20.24
N ALA A 71 14.40 23.24 20.06
CA ALA A 71 14.29 22.22 21.12
C ALA A 71 15.58 21.41 21.33
N ASN A 72 16.69 21.81 20.69
CA ASN A 72 17.99 21.15 20.75
C ASN A 72 18.01 19.71 20.18
N ASN A 73 17.09 19.40 19.25
CA ASN A 73 17.07 18.12 18.52
C ASN A 73 17.75 18.26 17.16
N LEU A 74 18.43 17.20 16.72
CA LEU A 74 19.02 17.10 15.38
C LEU A 74 17.90 16.84 14.35
N CYS A 75 17.87 17.66 13.31
CA CYS A 75 16.86 17.61 12.25
C CYS A 75 17.50 17.65 10.87
N PHE A 76 16.81 17.10 9.87
CA PHE A 76 17.12 17.30 8.46
C PHE A 76 15.85 17.20 7.62
N HIS A 77 15.83 17.87 6.47
CA HIS A 77 14.68 17.80 5.55
C HIS A 77 15.00 17.12 4.21
N GLY A 78 16.29 16.90 3.89
CA GLY A 78 16.69 16.30 2.62
C GLY A 78 16.27 17.13 1.40
N LYS A 79 16.26 16.51 0.22
CA LYS A 79 15.97 17.19 -1.06
C LYS A 79 14.97 16.37 -1.87
N CYS A 80 13.72 16.83 -1.91
CA CYS A 80 12.65 16.21 -2.69
C CYS A 80 11.58 17.25 -3.07
N SER A 81 10.61 16.86 -3.89
CA SER A 81 9.58 17.76 -4.41
C SER A 81 8.45 18.06 -3.43
N TYR A 82 8.17 17.17 -2.48
CA TYR A 82 7.06 17.30 -1.51
C TYR A 82 7.58 17.24 -0.08
N TYR A 83 7.31 18.27 0.72
CA TYR A 83 7.57 18.27 2.15
C TYR A 83 9.04 18.05 2.56
N CYS A 84 9.99 18.48 1.71
CA CYS A 84 11.42 18.54 2.00
C CYS A 84 11.87 19.99 2.18
N ASP A 85 11.32 20.65 3.20
CA ASP A 85 11.65 22.00 3.62
C ASP A 85 11.76 22.06 5.16
N THR A 86 12.26 23.17 5.71
CA THR A 86 12.47 23.35 7.15
C THR A 86 11.19 23.15 7.98
N SER A 87 10.02 23.56 7.46
CA SER A 87 8.73 23.41 8.16
C SER A 87 8.23 21.97 8.24
N HIS A 88 8.80 21.09 7.39
CA HIS A 88 8.47 19.68 7.30
C HIS A 88 9.66 18.76 7.63
N ALA A 89 10.70 19.29 8.28
CA ALA A 89 11.90 18.54 8.61
C ALA A 89 11.61 17.36 9.54
N ILE A 90 12.42 16.31 9.40
CA ILE A 90 12.40 15.15 10.28
C ILE A 90 13.42 15.38 11.39
N CYS A 91 12.95 15.33 12.63
CA CYS A 91 13.77 15.53 13.82
C CYS A 91 13.82 14.26 14.67
N GLY A 92 14.99 14.01 15.28
CA GLY A 92 15.15 13.00 16.31
C GLY A 92 14.68 13.48 17.69
N ASN A 93 14.94 12.66 18.70
CA ASN A 93 14.79 13.04 20.11
C ASN A 93 15.89 12.41 21.00
N PRO A 94 17.04 13.08 21.20
CA PRO A 94 17.48 14.27 20.45
C PRO A 94 17.97 13.93 19.04
N ASP A 95 18.53 12.74 18.82
CA ASP A 95 19.16 12.33 17.55
C ASP A 95 18.82 10.89 17.11
N MET A 96 17.88 10.23 17.79
CA MET A 96 17.39 8.91 17.38
C MET A 96 16.19 9.04 16.46
N LEU A 97 16.19 8.30 15.34
CA LEU A 97 15.12 8.29 14.36
C LEU A 97 14.70 6.87 13.98
N GLU A 98 13.41 6.61 14.13
CA GLU A 98 12.77 5.39 13.62
C GLU A 98 12.44 5.54 12.12
N GLY A 99 12.66 4.49 11.33
CA GLY A 99 12.30 4.42 9.91
C GLY A 99 12.05 3.00 9.40
N SER A 100 11.58 2.88 8.16
CA SER A 100 11.38 1.60 7.45
C SER A 100 12.52 1.34 6.49
N PHE A 101 13.05 0.13 6.51
CA PHE A 101 14.14 -0.33 5.67
C PHE A 101 13.62 -1.41 4.73
N ALA A 102 13.33 -1.02 3.50
CA ALA A 102 12.97 -1.94 2.43
C ALA A 102 14.24 -2.45 1.75
N VAL A 103 14.30 -3.75 1.48
CA VAL A 103 15.38 -4.30 0.65
C VAL A 103 15.28 -3.76 -0.77
N PHE A 104 16.40 -3.37 -1.35
CA PHE A 104 16.44 -2.97 -2.74
C PHE A 104 16.06 -4.14 -3.64
N LEU A 105 15.19 -3.87 -4.60
CA LEU A 105 15.03 -4.76 -5.76
C LEU A 105 16.35 -4.78 -6.55
N PRO A 106 16.65 -5.86 -7.29
CA PRO A 106 17.83 -5.90 -8.15
C PRO A 106 17.89 -4.69 -9.08
N SER A 107 19.12 -4.27 -9.44
CA SER A 107 19.32 -3.17 -10.40
C SER A 107 18.53 -3.44 -11.67
N LYS A 108 18.02 -2.37 -12.29
CA LYS A 108 17.31 -2.44 -13.57
C LYS A 108 18.20 -2.97 -14.70
N ASP A 109 19.53 -2.92 -14.57
CA ASP A 109 20.47 -3.50 -15.53
C ASP A 109 20.44 -5.04 -15.53
N ILE A 110 20.19 -5.65 -14.36
CA ILE A 110 20.17 -7.11 -14.19
C ILE A 110 18.73 -7.64 -14.28
N ALA A 111 17.77 -6.92 -13.69
CA ALA A 111 16.36 -7.27 -13.72
C ALA A 111 15.54 -6.06 -14.19
N PRO A 112 15.44 -5.83 -15.52
CA PRO A 112 14.66 -4.74 -16.07
C PRO A 112 13.20 -4.81 -15.63
N ARG A 113 12.63 -3.66 -15.25
CA ARG A 113 11.25 -3.54 -14.79
C ARG A 113 10.46 -2.63 -15.73
N LYS A 114 9.20 -2.97 -15.95
CA LYS A 114 8.24 -2.16 -16.70
C LYS A 114 7.25 -1.53 -15.74
N SER A 115 7.14 -0.20 -15.80
CA SER A 115 6.08 0.54 -15.13
C SER A 115 4.84 0.58 -16.02
N TRP A 116 3.69 0.31 -15.42
CA TRP A 116 2.39 0.30 -16.06
C TRP A 116 1.50 1.33 -15.39
N ARG A 117 0.79 2.12 -16.19
CA ARG A 117 -0.26 3.01 -15.69
C ARG A 117 -1.46 2.19 -15.25
N HIS A 118 -1.88 2.36 -14.00
CA HIS A 118 -3.03 1.64 -13.46
C HIS A 118 -4.34 2.11 -14.15
N PRO A 119 -5.24 1.22 -14.60
CA PRO A 119 -6.48 1.65 -15.29
C PRO A 119 -7.37 2.50 -14.38
N TRP A 120 -7.49 2.12 -13.10
CA TRP A 120 -8.19 2.89 -12.08
C TRP A 120 -7.35 4.00 -11.44
N ARG A 121 -6.31 4.48 -12.11
CA ARG A 121 -5.52 5.62 -11.62
C ARG A 121 -6.48 6.82 -11.43
N ARG A 122 -6.39 7.46 -10.25
CA ARG A 122 -7.14 8.68 -9.93
C ARG A 122 -6.70 9.86 -10.81
N SER A 123 -7.47 10.96 -10.76
CA SER A 123 -7.20 12.13 -11.59
C SER A 123 -5.96 12.93 -11.17
N TYR A 124 -5.54 12.84 -9.89
CA TYR A 124 -4.54 13.72 -9.27
C TYR A 124 -4.92 15.20 -9.42
N HIS A 125 -6.22 15.49 -9.31
CA HIS A 125 -6.73 16.82 -9.51
C HIS A 125 -8.00 17.07 -8.68
N LYS A 126 -8.01 18.15 -7.91
CA LYS A 126 -9.06 18.51 -6.94
C LYS A 126 -10.50 18.66 -7.50
N ARG A 127 -10.65 18.86 -8.81
CA ARG A 127 -11.96 19.07 -9.47
C ARG A 127 -12.29 18.07 -10.58
N ARG A 128 -11.30 17.32 -11.08
CA ARG A 128 -11.51 16.44 -12.24
C ARG A 128 -11.74 15.04 -11.71
N LYS A 129 -12.78 14.38 -12.19
CA LYS A 129 -12.99 12.95 -11.96
C LYS A 129 -12.24 12.14 -13.02
N ALA A 130 -11.76 10.96 -12.64
CA ALA A 130 -11.23 9.96 -13.54
C ALA A 130 -12.38 9.27 -14.30
N LYS A 131 -12.06 8.63 -15.43
CA LYS A 131 -13.09 7.99 -16.28
C LYS A 131 -13.87 6.92 -15.52
N TRP A 132 -13.19 6.09 -14.72
CA TRP A 132 -13.80 5.04 -13.92
C TRP A 132 -14.75 5.56 -12.82
N GLU A 133 -14.66 6.83 -12.44
CA GLU A 133 -15.57 7.47 -11.47
C GLU A 133 -16.88 7.94 -12.12
N MET A 134 -16.98 7.89 -13.44
CA MET A 134 -18.09 8.44 -14.24
C MET A 134 -18.76 7.41 -15.15
N ASP A 135 -18.18 6.23 -15.28
CA ASP A 135 -18.55 5.19 -16.25
C ASP A 135 -18.71 3.87 -15.48
N ASP A 136 -19.94 3.45 -15.26
CA ASP A 136 -20.25 2.23 -14.49
C ASP A 136 -19.80 0.96 -15.25
N ASP A 137 -19.73 1.03 -16.58
CA ASP A 137 -19.25 -0.04 -17.45
C ASP A 137 -17.74 0.02 -17.75
N TYR A 138 -16.99 0.84 -16.99
CA TYR A 138 -15.57 1.08 -17.23
C TYR A 138 -14.75 -0.23 -17.31
N CYS A 139 -15.04 -1.22 -16.45
CA CYS A 139 -14.30 -2.48 -16.49
C CYS A 139 -14.53 -3.28 -17.79
N VAL A 140 -15.67 -3.15 -18.47
CA VAL A 140 -15.91 -3.81 -19.77
C VAL A 140 -14.86 -3.36 -20.79
N GLN A 141 -14.53 -2.07 -20.80
CA GLN A 141 -13.49 -1.51 -21.66
C GLN A 141 -12.08 -1.95 -21.23
N VAL A 142 -11.84 -2.04 -19.91
CA VAL A 142 -10.55 -2.55 -19.40
C VAL A 142 -10.36 -4.00 -19.83
N ARG A 143 -11.39 -4.84 -19.71
CA ARG A 143 -11.39 -6.26 -20.10
C ARG A 143 -11.14 -6.50 -21.59
N SER A 144 -11.32 -5.52 -22.46
CA SER A 144 -11.00 -5.62 -23.89
C SER A 144 -9.66 -4.97 -24.25
N THR A 145 -8.95 -4.39 -23.28
CA THR A 145 -7.71 -3.65 -23.51
C THR A 145 -6.47 -4.47 -23.10
N PRO A 146 -5.49 -4.69 -23.99
CA PRO A 146 -4.22 -5.30 -23.62
C PRO A 146 -3.47 -4.50 -22.54
N PRO A 147 -2.83 -5.16 -21.54
CA PRO A 147 -2.68 -6.60 -21.35
C PRO A 147 -3.76 -7.23 -20.43
N TYR A 148 -4.88 -6.54 -20.19
CA TYR A 148 -5.93 -6.96 -19.25
C TYR A 148 -6.96 -7.91 -19.89
N ASP A 149 -6.93 -8.02 -21.21
CA ASP A 149 -7.78 -8.86 -22.05
C ASP A 149 -7.50 -10.36 -21.92
N ARG A 150 -6.35 -10.73 -21.36
CA ARG A 150 -5.92 -12.13 -21.25
C ARG A 150 -4.98 -12.39 -20.08
N GLY A 151 -4.97 -13.64 -19.65
CA GLY A 151 -4.09 -14.15 -18.61
C GLY A 151 -4.34 -13.51 -17.25
N ARG A 152 -3.28 -13.46 -16.43
CA ARG A 152 -3.37 -13.14 -15.01
C ARG A 152 -3.52 -11.66 -14.65
N ARG A 153 -3.31 -10.73 -15.59
CA ARG A 153 -3.09 -9.32 -15.23
C ARG A 153 -4.33 -8.68 -14.61
N LEU A 154 -5.51 -8.89 -15.16
CA LEU A 154 -6.74 -8.32 -14.59
C LEU A 154 -7.03 -8.87 -13.19
N PRO A 155 -7.06 -10.20 -12.95
CA PRO A 155 -7.21 -10.71 -11.59
C PRO A 155 -6.06 -10.30 -10.66
N ASP A 156 -4.83 -10.10 -11.14
CA ASP A 156 -3.74 -9.52 -10.34
C ASP A 156 -4.08 -8.12 -9.82
N LEU A 157 -4.76 -7.30 -10.62
CA LEU A 157 -5.23 -5.98 -10.17
C LEU A 157 -6.39 -6.07 -9.17
N MET A 158 -7.20 -7.14 -9.20
CA MET A 158 -8.24 -7.37 -8.19
C MET A 158 -7.63 -7.69 -6.82
N ASP A 159 -6.62 -8.57 -6.79
CA ASP A 159 -5.85 -8.84 -5.57
C ASP A 159 -5.21 -7.56 -5.01
N MET A 160 -4.64 -6.74 -5.90
CA MET A 160 -4.03 -5.45 -5.53
C MET A 160 -5.08 -4.46 -4.99
N ALA A 161 -6.27 -4.39 -5.58
CA ALA A 161 -7.35 -3.54 -5.11
C ALA A 161 -7.84 -3.95 -3.71
N VAL A 162 -7.98 -5.26 -3.46
CA VAL A 162 -8.28 -5.79 -2.12
C VAL A 162 -7.19 -5.40 -1.13
N PHE A 163 -5.92 -5.57 -1.51
CA PHE A 163 -4.79 -5.21 -0.66
C PHE A 163 -4.74 -3.71 -0.33
N ASP A 164 -4.83 -2.85 -1.35
CA ASP A 164 -4.81 -1.40 -1.20
C ASP A 164 -6.04 -0.93 -0.39
N PHE A 165 -7.21 -1.54 -0.54
CA PHE A 165 -8.40 -1.21 0.26
C PHE A 165 -8.22 -1.54 1.74
N LEU A 166 -7.68 -2.72 2.05
CA LEU A 166 -7.44 -3.13 3.44
C LEU A 166 -6.53 -2.14 4.17
N ILE A 167 -5.49 -1.63 3.50
CA ILE A 167 -4.60 -0.62 4.08
C ILE A 167 -5.14 0.82 3.93
N GLY A 168 -6.10 1.06 3.03
CA GLY A 168 -6.63 2.38 2.71
C GLY A 168 -5.72 3.22 1.80
N ASN A 169 -4.88 2.57 0.99
CA ASN A 169 -3.96 3.23 0.06
C ASN A 169 -4.70 3.65 -1.22
N MET A 170 -4.88 4.95 -1.38
CA MET A 170 -5.55 5.53 -2.55
C MET A 170 -4.60 5.86 -3.70
N ASP A 171 -3.29 5.72 -3.50
CA ASP A 171 -2.26 6.30 -4.37
C ASP A 171 -1.67 5.32 -5.39
N ARG A 172 -2.40 4.22 -5.68
CA ARG A 172 -2.02 3.23 -6.68
C ARG A 172 -2.18 3.76 -8.12
N HIS A 173 -1.31 4.68 -8.53
CA HIS A 173 -1.34 5.24 -9.88
C HIS A 173 -0.61 4.40 -10.94
N HIS A 174 0.35 3.61 -10.49
CA HIS A 174 1.20 2.76 -11.32
C HIS A 174 1.45 1.45 -10.59
N TYR A 175 1.88 0.45 -11.33
CA TYR A 175 2.44 -0.78 -10.81
C TYR A 175 3.59 -1.24 -11.69
N GLU A 176 4.50 -2.02 -11.13
CA GLU A 176 5.66 -2.53 -11.86
C GLU A 176 5.58 -4.04 -12.08
N THR A 177 6.17 -4.52 -13.18
CA THR A 177 6.45 -5.94 -13.40
C THR A 177 7.87 -6.15 -13.87
N PHE A 178 8.44 -7.32 -13.63
CA PHE A 178 9.71 -7.70 -14.25
C PHE A 178 9.51 -7.98 -15.74
N LEU A 179 10.32 -7.34 -16.58
CA LEU A 179 10.25 -7.48 -18.04
C LEU A 179 10.57 -8.90 -18.49
N SER A 180 11.49 -9.59 -17.81
CA SER A 180 11.96 -10.93 -18.15
C SER A 180 10.84 -12.00 -18.17
N PHE A 181 9.73 -11.76 -17.46
CA PHE A 181 8.59 -12.67 -17.38
C PHE A 181 7.41 -12.24 -18.27
N GLY A 182 7.56 -11.16 -19.05
CA GLY A 182 6.52 -10.64 -19.93
C GLY A 182 5.21 -10.30 -19.21
N ASN A 183 4.08 -10.52 -19.89
CA ASN A 183 2.75 -10.23 -19.33
C ASN A 183 2.26 -11.30 -18.34
N ASN A 184 2.85 -12.50 -18.35
CA ASN A 184 2.52 -13.55 -17.39
C ASN A 184 3.36 -13.41 -16.10
N SER A 185 3.31 -12.21 -15.53
CA SER A 185 4.04 -11.84 -14.31
C SER A 185 3.14 -11.07 -13.36
N SER A 186 3.30 -11.31 -12.06
CA SER A 186 2.57 -10.58 -11.04
C SER A 186 3.08 -9.13 -10.93
N PRO A 187 2.19 -8.16 -10.74
CA PRO A 187 2.55 -6.83 -10.27
C PRO A 187 3.33 -6.89 -8.96
N LEU A 188 4.37 -6.06 -8.86
CA LEU A 188 5.05 -5.81 -7.61
C LEU A 188 4.19 -4.87 -6.75
N HIS A 189 4.02 -5.23 -5.49
CA HIS A 189 3.38 -4.36 -4.50
C HIS A 189 4.48 -3.45 -3.93
N LEU A 190 4.50 -2.19 -4.36
CA LEU A 190 5.49 -1.17 -3.98
C LEU A 190 4.77 0.10 -3.50
N ASP A 191 5.48 1.06 -2.92
CA ASP A 191 4.98 2.39 -2.55
C ASP A 191 3.68 2.34 -1.72
N HIS A 192 3.77 1.78 -0.52
CA HIS A 192 2.65 1.68 0.42
C HIS A 192 2.66 2.75 1.50
N GLY A 193 3.57 3.73 1.43
CA GLY A 193 3.71 4.78 2.43
C GLY A 193 2.41 5.54 2.75
N ARG A 194 1.46 5.62 1.80
CA ARG A 194 0.15 6.27 1.98
C ARG A 194 -0.98 5.35 2.43
N GLY A 195 -0.65 4.13 2.89
CA GLY A 195 -1.57 3.28 3.63
C GLY A 195 -1.65 3.65 5.11
N PHE A 196 -2.62 3.04 5.81
CA PHE A 196 -2.85 3.20 7.25
C PHE A 196 -2.90 4.67 7.72
N GLY A 197 -3.40 5.58 6.88
CA GLY A 197 -3.57 6.99 7.24
C GLY A 197 -4.82 7.27 8.07
N LYS A 198 -5.88 6.46 7.92
CA LYS A 198 -7.17 6.65 8.62
C LYS A 198 -7.68 5.30 9.13
N ALA A 199 -7.90 5.14 10.43
CA ALA A 199 -8.46 3.90 11.00
C ALA A 199 -9.99 3.93 11.09
N LYS A 200 -10.56 5.14 11.17
CA LYS A 200 -12.01 5.38 11.33
C LYS A 200 -12.76 5.63 10.01
N HIS A 201 -12.07 5.57 8.88
CA HIS A 201 -12.63 5.78 7.54
C HIS A 201 -12.25 4.63 6.62
N ASP A 202 -13.20 4.16 5.82
CA ASP A 202 -12.99 3.12 4.81
C ASP A 202 -13.29 3.70 3.43
N GLU A 203 -12.27 3.78 2.58
CA GLU A 203 -12.38 4.41 1.27
C GLU A 203 -12.87 3.39 0.23
N LEU A 204 -14.20 3.25 0.11
CA LEU A 204 -14.83 2.29 -0.81
C LEU A 204 -14.43 2.49 -2.27
N SER A 205 -14.06 3.70 -2.68
CA SER A 205 -13.62 3.96 -4.05
C SER A 205 -12.33 3.22 -4.44
N ILE A 206 -11.55 2.69 -3.48
CA ILE A 206 -10.42 1.80 -3.77
C ILE A 206 -10.89 0.44 -4.30
N LEU A 207 -12.08 -0.03 -3.91
CA LEU A 207 -12.68 -1.27 -4.40
C LEU A 207 -13.34 -1.15 -5.78
N ALA A 208 -13.26 0.00 -6.44
CA ALA A 208 -13.79 0.20 -7.79
C ALA A 208 -13.39 -0.88 -8.81
N PRO A 209 -12.13 -1.34 -8.87
CA PRO A 209 -11.78 -2.47 -9.72
C PRO A 209 -12.61 -3.72 -9.40
N LEU A 210 -12.81 -4.03 -8.12
CA LEU A 210 -13.48 -5.25 -7.67
C LEU A 210 -14.99 -5.21 -7.98
N TYR A 211 -15.69 -4.14 -7.60
CA TYR A 211 -17.14 -4.05 -7.82
C TYR A 211 -17.51 -3.79 -9.28
N GLN A 212 -16.66 -3.15 -10.10
CA GLN A 212 -16.92 -2.97 -11.53
C GLN A 212 -16.62 -4.24 -12.33
N CYS A 213 -15.54 -4.95 -12.00
CA CYS A 213 -15.16 -6.16 -12.73
C CYS A 213 -15.91 -7.39 -12.26
N CYS A 214 -16.28 -7.44 -10.97
CA CYS A 214 -16.82 -8.61 -10.28
C CYS A 214 -16.00 -9.87 -10.58
N LEU A 215 -14.73 -9.84 -10.18
CA LEU A 215 -13.74 -10.88 -10.46
C LEU A 215 -12.77 -10.97 -9.28
N LEU A 216 -12.53 -12.16 -8.74
CA LEU A 216 -11.51 -12.39 -7.71
C LEU A 216 -10.94 -13.81 -7.80
N ARG A 217 -9.65 -13.98 -7.48
CA ARG A 217 -9.05 -15.32 -7.40
C ARG A 217 -9.65 -16.14 -6.27
N ARG A 218 -9.83 -17.43 -6.54
CA ARG A 218 -10.28 -18.42 -5.56
C ARG A 218 -9.32 -18.50 -4.37
N SER A 219 -8.01 -18.48 -4.60
CA SER A 219 -7.00 -18.46 -3.53
C SER A 219 -7.18 -17.24 -2.60
N THR A 220 -7.34 -16.05 -3.17
CA THR A 220 -7.57 -14.80 -2.42
C THR A 220 -8.87 -14.87 -1.64
N LEU A 221 -9.99 -15.24 -2.27
CA LEU A 221 -11.29 -15.36 -1.60
C LEU A 221 -11.23 -16.36 -0.44
N ARG A 222 -10.64 -17.55 -0.66
CA ARG A 222 -10.46 -18.56 0.39
C ARG A 222 -9.63 -18.02 1.55
N ARG A 223 -8.58 -17.25 1.25
CA ARG A 223 -7.73 -16.63 2.28
C ARG A 223 -8.50 -15.60 3.10
N LEU A 224 -9.26 -14.72 2.46
CA LEU A 224 -10.11 -13.75 3.15
C LEU A 224 -11.16 -14.45 4.04
N LEU A 225 -11.85 -15.46 3.51
CA LEU A 225 -12.82 -16.26 4.27
C LEU A 225 -12.17 -16.97 5.46
N SER A 226 -10.91 -17.40 5.33
CA SER A 226 -10.19 -18.04 6.45
C SER A 226 -9.92 -17.08 7.60
N PHE A 227 -9.71 -15.80 7.34
CA PHE A 227 -9.60 -14.78 8.38
C PHE A 227 -10.96 -14.30 8.91
N HIS A 228 -12.02 -14.36 8.11
CA HIS A 228 -13.37 -13.96 8.55
C HIS A 228 -14.08 -15.03 9.40
N ASN A 229 -14.04 -16.30 8.94
CA ASN A 229 -14.77 -17.41 9.54
C ASN A 229 -13.88 -18.35 10.37
N GLY A 230 -12.56 -18.21 10.24
CA GLY A 230 -11.61 -19.08 10.93
C GLY A 230 -11.42 -18.70 12.41
N PRO A 231 -10.59 -19.48 13.13
CA PRO A 231 -10.36 -19.30 14.56
C PRO A 231 -9.54 -18.05 14.89
N GLU A 232 -8.88 -17.44 13.90
CA GLU A 232 -8.03 -16.28 14.08
C GLU A 232 -8.38 -15.17 13.08
N PRO A 233 -8.84 -13.99 13.56
CA PRO A 233 -9.13 -12.85 12.70
C PRO A 233 -7.85 -12.23 12.11
N LEU A 234 -8.01 -11.47 11.03
CA LEU A 234 -6.89 -10.81 10.35
C LEU A 234 -6.14 -9.87 11.30
N SER A 235 -6.86 -9.14 12.16
CA SER A 235 -6.28 -8.26 13.18
C SER A 235 -5.33 -9.00 14.13
N ALA A 236 -5.71 -10.17 14.62
CA ALA A 236 -4.91 -10.98 15.53
C ALA A 236 -3.68 -11.58 14.83
N ALA A 237 -3.86 -12.10 13.61
CA ALA A 237 -2.76 -12.60 12.79
C ALA A 237 -1.75 -11.48 12.47
N MET A 238 -2.24 -10.29 12.14
CA MET A 238 -1.43 -9.11 11.87
C MET A 238 -0.68 -8.63 13.11
N ARG A 239 -1.34 -8.56 14.27
CA ARG A 239 -0.71 -8.22 15.56
C ARG A 239 0.44 -9.17 15.87
N ARG A 240 0.23 -10.48 15.75
CA ARG A 240 1.27 -11.50 15.99
C ARG A 240 2.42 -11.38 14.99
N SER A 241 2.12 -11.11 13.73
CA SER A 241 3.12 -10.94 12.67
C SER A 241 4.01 -9.73 12.94
N LEU A 242 3.41 -8.58 13.27
CA LEU A 242 4.10 -7.31 13.56
C LEU A 242 4.87 -7.31 14.87
N ASN A 243 4.48 -8.12 15.86
CA ASN A 243 5.18 -8.21 17.15
C ASN A 243 6.64 -8.70 17.03
N ARG A 244 7.04 -9.19 15.84
CA ARG A 244 8.40 -9.61 15.53
C ARG A 244 9.27 -8.47 14.96
N ASP A 245 8.66 -7.35 14.58
CA ASP A 245 9.40 -6.21 14.05
C ASP A 245 10.06 -5.41 15.19
N PRO A 246 11.33 -4.96 15.05
CA PRO A 246 12.04 -4.21 16.08
C PRO A 246 11.36 -2.90 16.51
N VAL A 247 10.50 -2.30 15.67
CA VAL A 247 9.79 -1.04 15.99
C VAL A 247 8.36 -1.27 16.47
N ASN A 248 8.06 -2.48 16.95
CA ASN A 248 6.80 -2.81 17.57
C ASN A 248 6.48 -1.88 18.78
N PRO A 249 5.23 -1.38 18.91
CA PRO A 249 4.08 -1.59 18.04
C PRO A 249 4.23 -0.89 16.68
N VAL A 250 3.90 -1.54 15.56
CA VAL A 250 3.95 -0.90 14.23
C VAL A 250 2.62 -0.20 13.89
N LEU A 251 1.50 -0.86 14.19
CA LEU A 251 0.15 -0.34 14.00
C LEU A 251 -0.57 -0.14 15.33
N THR A 252 -1.49 0.81 15.38
CA THR A 252 -2.39 0.99 16.52
C THR A 252 -3.50 -0.06 16.51
N GLU A 253 -4.11 -0.28 17.68
CA GLU A 253 -5.26 -1.18 17.81
C GLU A 253 -6.48 -0.74 16.97
N ALA A 254 -6.60 0.56 16.69
CA ALA A 254 -7.64 1.08 15.81
C ALA A 254 -7.44 0.59 14.36
N HIS A 255 -6.21 0.61 13.84
CA HIS A 255 -5.91 0.08 12.51
C HIS A 255 -6.06 -1.43 12.43
N LEU A 256 -5.68 -2.17 13.47
CA LEU A 256 -5.88 -3.62 13.51
C LEU A 256 -7.38 -3.97 13.43
N ARG A 257 -8.24 -3.30 14.20
CA ARG A 257 -9.70 -3.49 14.09
C ARG A 257 -10.27 -3.05 12.75
N ALA A 258 -9.71 -2.00 12.14
CA ALA A 258 -10.13 -1.56 10.81
C ALA A 258 -9.85 -2.61 9.72
N LEU A 259 -8.80 -3.44 9.86
CA LEU A 259 -8.52 -4.53 8.92
C LEU A 259 -9.65 -5.56 8.88
N ASP A 260 -10.17 -5.98 10.04
CA ASP A 260 -11.28 -6.94 10.09
C ASP A 260 -12.56 -6.34 9.50
N ARG A 261 -12.87 -5.08 9.84
CA ARG A 261 -14.01 -4.35 9.28
C ARG A 261 -13.92 -4.22 7.76
N ARG A 262 -12.75 -3.85 7.23
CA ARG A 262 -12.52 -3.75 5.78
C ARG A 262 -12.58 -5.11 5.11
N LEU A 263 -12.04 -6.16 5.73
CA LEU A 263 -12.15 -7.51 5.20
C LEU A 263 -13.62 -7.91 5.02
N HIS A 264 -14.48 -7.60 6.00
CA HIS A 264 -15.91 -7.84 5.89
C HIS A 264 -16.52 -7.12 4.67
N LEU A 265 -16.22 -5.83 4.48
CA LEU A 265 -16.68 -5.05 3.33
C LEU A 265 -16.23 -5.64 1.99
N VAL A 266 -15.01 -6.18 1.89
CA VAL A 266 -14.55 -6.90 0.67
C VAL A 266 -15.44 -8.11 0.41
N LEU A 267 -15.78 -8.89 1.44
CA LEU A 267 -16.63 -10.06 1.31
C LEU A 267 -18.08 -9.69 0.97
N GLU A 268 -18.58 -8.54 1.43
CA GLU A 268 -19.89 -8.01 1.04
C GLU A 268 -19.93 -7.67 -0.46
N VAL A 269 -18.92 -6.95 -0.97
CA VAL A 269 -18.79 -6.68 -2.42
C VAL A 269 -18.76 -7.99 -3.22
N MET A 270 -18.03 -9.00 -2.76
CA MET A 270 -18.00 -10.30 -3.43
C MET A 270 -19.36 -11.02 -3.38
N ARG A 271 -20.11 -10.87 -2.29
CA ARG A 271 -21.46 -11.45 -2.17
C ARG A 271 -22.43 -10.80 -3.16
N GLU A 272 -22.38 -9.48 -3.31
CA GLU A 272 -23.18 -8.74 -4.30
C GLU A 272 -22.84 -9.20 -5.72
N CYS A 273 -21.54 -9.29 -6.06
CA CYS A 273 -21.10 -9.78 -7.37
C CYS A 273 -21.61 -11.20 -7.70
N VAL A 274 -21.64 -12.12 -6.72
CA VAL A 274 -22.13 -13.50 -6.91
C VAL A 274 -23.67 -13.59 -6.88
N ALA A 275 -24.35 -12.58 -6.33
CA ALA A 275 -25.81 -12.47 -6.43
C ALA A 275 -26.23 -12.02 -7.84
N ASP A 276 -25.46 -11.12 -8.45
CA ASP A 276 -25.73 -10.55 -9.77
C ASP A 276 -25.22 -11.42 -10.94
N ARG A 277 -24.13 -12.17 -10.73
CA ARG A 277 -23.47 -13.01 -11.74
C ARG A 277 -23.19 -14.40 -11.20
N SER A 278 -23.01 -15.39 -12.07
CA SER A 278 -22.73 -16.75 -11.60
C SER A 278 -21.37 -16.83 -10.87
N ALA A 279 -21.28 -17.69 -9.86
CA ALA A 279 -20.03 -17.86 -9.10
C ALA A 279 -18.83 -18.26 -9.99
N ALA A 280 -19.08 -18.96 -11.10
CA ALA A 280 -18.05 -19.34 -12.07
C ALA A 280 -17.48 -18.16 -12.87
N GLU A 281 -18.28 -17.09 -13.07
CA GLU A 281 -17.83 -15.87 -13.74
C GLU A 281 -17.05 -14.96 -12.79
N VAL A 282 -17.41 -14.97 -11.50
CA VAL A 282 -16.85 -14.09 -10.48
C VAL A 282 -15.57 -14.67 -9.86
N ILE A 283 -15.55 -15.99 -9.61
CA ILE A 283 -14.45 -16.65 -8.89
C ILE A 283 -13.54 -17.34 -9.89
N ILE A 284 -12.37 -16.74 -10.12
CA ILE A 284 -11.38 -17.26 -11.04
C ILE A 284 -10.52 -18.30 -10.35
N VAL A 285 -10.46 -19.49 -10.94
CA VAL A 285 -9.55 -20.55 -10.51
C VAL A 285 -8.13 -20.10 -10.83
N ASP A 286 -7.25 -20.17 -9.82
CA ASP A 286 -5.83 -19.88 -10.00
C ASP A 286 -5.23 -20.76 -11.10
N ASP A 287 -4.46 -20.17 -12.01
CA ASP A 287 -3.66 -20.93 -12.96
C ASP A 287 -2.70 -21.83 -12.17
N ALA A 288 -2.68 -23.13 -12.50
CA ALA A 288 -1.84 -24.15 -11.86
C ALA A 288 -0.34 -23.90 -12.08
#